data_AF-A0A069ZKM8-F1
#
_entry.id   AF-A0A069ZKM8-F1
#
_cell.length_a   1.000
_cell.length_b   1.000
_cell.length_c   1.000
_cell.angle_alpha   90.00
_cell.angle_beta   90.00
_cell.angle_gamma   90.00
#
_symmetry.space_group_name_H-M   'P 1'
#
loop_
_entity.id
_entity.type
_entity.pdbx_description
1 polymer ?
#
loop_
_entity_poly.entity_id
_entity_poly.type
_entity_poly.pdbx_seq_one_letter_code
_entity_poly.pdbx_strand_id
1 'polypeptide(L)'
;MKEKGIAEFYKAPWSQWGPEIVNTIGCSDCHDARTMKLKPARPALYEAWSRRGQDVSQQSHQDMRSLVCAQCHTEYYFKGDGKYLTFPHDKGFTVEDIEAYYDEMDYSDYTHKLSRAPILKAQHPDYELWRMGIHGQRGVSCADCHMPYVSEGGVKYSDHQIVSPLAKIDKTCQTCHREDAETLRQNVYERQRMANDVRNRVEKELAKAHIEAKYAWDSGATEAEMKSALQSIRKSQWRWDFAVASHGASFHAPQEVTRILGQSLGYAQEARLAIAKVLARHGFSGDVPMPDISTKEKAWAYIGVDGKKLQADKAEFMKTVVPKWVQSAKAQGKLIEL
;
A
#
# COMPACT_ATOMS: atom_id res chain seq x y z
N MET A 1 6.50 18.62 12.21
CA MET A 1 5.81 18.06 13.40
C MET A 1 6.31 18.66 14.71
N LYS A 2 7.59 18.53 15.10
CA LYS A 2 8.10 19.08 16.38
C LYS A 2 7.83 20.57 16.58
N GLU A 3 7.99 21.38 15.54
CA GLU A 3 7.78 22.84 15.60
C GLU A 3 6.31 23.26 15.61
N LYS A 4 5.43 22.50 14.95
CA LYS A 4 4.04 22.88 14.71
C LYS A 4 3.05 22.14 15.61
N GLY A 5 3.49 21.08 16.30
CA GLY A 5 2.61 20.09 16.90
C GLY A 5 2.20 19.01 15.88
N ILE A 6 1.95 17.79 16.36
CA ILE A 6 1.61 16.65 15.50
C ILE A 6 0.20 16.80 14.93
N ALA A 7 -0.79 17.17 15.76
CA ALA A 7 -2.18 17.34 15.31
C ALA A 7 -2.32 18.44 14.24
N GLU A 8 -1.70 19.60 14.46
CA GLU A 8 -1.71 20.71 13.49
C GLU A 8 -0.96 20.36 12.20
N PHE A 9 0.08 19.53 12.29
CA PHE A 9 0.78 19.04 11.11
C PHE A 9 -0.16 18.24 10.18
N TYR A 10 -0.94 17.32 10.75
CA TYR A 10 -1.85 16.47 9.97
C TYR A 10 -3.11 17.21 9.48
N LYS A 11 -3.61 18.16 10.27
CA LYS A 11 -4.83 18.92 9.93
C LYS A 11 -4.65 19.85 8.72
N ALA A 12 -3.43 20.31 8.47
CA ALA A 12 -3.14 21.24 7.38
C ALA A 12 -3.24 20.59 6.00
N PRO A 13 -3.73 21.31 4.97
CA PRO A 13 -3.74 20.81 3.60
C PRO A 13 -2.32 20.58 3.08
N TRP A 14 -2.14 19.57 2.22
CA TRP A 14 -0.83 19.22 1.64
C TRP A 14 -0.06 20.42 1.08
N SER A 15 -0.75 21.34 0.40
CA SER A 15 -0.15 22.52 -0.21
C SER A 15 0.49 23.50 0.79
N GLN A 16 0.03 23.51 2.05
CA GLN A 16 0.61 24.34 3.10
C GLN A 16 2.06 23.93 3.41
N TRP A 17 2.37 22.64 3.30
CA TRP A 17 3.70 22.11 3.59
C TRP A 17 4.65 22.15 2.40
N GLY A 18 4.19 22.56 1.22
CA GLY A 18 4.99 22.64 0.00
C GLY A 18 6.36 23.36 0.14
N PRO A 19 6.44 24.55 0.75
CA PRO A 19 7.73 25.24 0.99
C PRO A 19 8.49 24.72 2.23
N GLU A 20 7.90 23.80 3.00
CA GLU A 20 8.45 23.31 4.27
C GLU A 20 9.04 21.89 4.16
N ILE A 21 8.39 21.01 3.39
CA ILE A 21 8.80 19.62 3.16
C ILE A 21 9.48 19.55 1.80
N VAL A 22 10.76 19.93 1.77
CA VAL A 22 11.53 20.07 0.53
C VAL A 22 12.75 19.15 0.43
N ASN A 23 13.12 18.49 1.52
CA ASN A 23 14.16 17.47 1.51
C ASN A 23 13.51 16.10 1.35
N THR A 24 14.12 15.24 0.54
CA THR A 24 13.71 13.84 0.41
C THR A 24 14.04 13.05 1.69
N ILE A 25 13.59 11.79 1.74
CA ILE A 25 13.89 10.86 2.82
C ILE A 25 15.39 10.84 3.09
N GLY A 26 15.79 10.97 4.37
CA GLY A 26 17.19 11.12 4.74
C GLY A 26 17.53 10.64 6.16
N CYS A 27 18.72 11.02 6.62
CA CYS A 27 19.32 10.48 7.85
C CYS A 27 18.41 10.57 9.07
N SER A 28 17.76 11.74 9.27
CA SER A 28 16.91 12.00 10.43
C SER A 28 15.60 11.22 10.46
N ASP A 29 15.24 10.56 9.35
CA ASP A 29 14.05 9.71 9.32
C ASP A 29 14.31 8.35 9.98
N CYS A 30 15.55 7.87 9.96
CA CYS A 30 15.92 6.55 10.45
C CYS A 30 16.92 6.58 11.62
N HIS A 31 17.64 7.68 11.82
CA HIS A 31 18.69 7.82 12.82
C HIS A 31 18.42 8.98 13.78
N ASP A 32 18.78 8.77 15.05
CA ASP A 32 18.95 9.86 16.00
C ASP A 32 20.14 10.73 15.59
N ALA A 33 19.90 12.01 15.33
CA ALA A 33 20.91 12.91 14.76
C ALA A 33 22.14 13.17 15.66
N ARG A 34 22.09 12.79 16.95
CA ARG A 34 23.21 12.98 17.88
C ARG A 34 24.02 11.71 18.08
N THR A 35 23.33 10.57 18.12
CA THR A 35 23.94 9.28 18.47
C THR A 35 24.10 8.34 17.28
N MET A 36 23.50 8.67 16.14
CA MET A 36 23.39 7.84 14.94
C MET A 36 22.73 6.47 15.17
N LYS A 37 22.12 6.23 16.33
CA LYS A 37 21.36 5.01 16.62
C LYS A 37 20.09 4.98 15.76
N LEU A 38 19.69 3.78 15.34
CA LEU A 38 18.40 3.58 14.67
C LEU A 38 17.27 4.06 15.59
N LYS A 39 16.42 4.92 15.04
CA LYS A 39 15.29 5.52 15.75
C LYS A 39 14.25 5.95 14.73
N PRO A 40 13.14 5.19 14.56
CA PRO A 40 12.02 5.64 13.75
C PRO A 40 11.57 7.03 14.20
N ALA A 41 11.34 7.93 13.26
CA ALA A 41 11.06 9.34 13.55
C ALA A 41 9.55 9.66 13.61
N ARG A 42 8.69 8.75 13.14
CA ARG A 42 7.25 9.02 12.96
C ARG A 42 6.42 8.49 14.14
N PRO A 43 5.54 9.33 14.74
CA PRO A 43 4.77 8.96 15.94
C PRO A 43 3.77 7.82 15.69
N ALA A 44 3.17 7.75 14.49
CA ALA A 44 2.16 6.75 14.14
C ALA A 44 2.61 5.30 14.41
N LEU A 45 3.89 4.98 14.19
CA LEU A 45 4.45 3.67 14.48
C LEU A 45 4.43 3.37 15.99
N TYR A 46 4.91 4.30 16.82
CA TYR A 46 4.92 4.16 18.28
C TYR A 46 3.50 4.07 18.83
N GLU A 47 2.60 4.90 18.32
CA GLU A 47 1.19 4.90 18.74
C GLU A 47 0.50 3.58 18.40
N ALA A 48 0.71 3.03 17.20
CA ALA A 48 0.15 1.75 16.80
C ALA A 48 0.65 0.58 17.67
N TRP A 49 1.94 0.58 18.02
CA TRP A 49 2.52 -0.40 18.94
C TRP A 49 2.01 -0.23 20.37
N SER A 50 1.92 1.01 20.85
CA SER A 50 1.43 1.33 22.19
C SER A 50 -0.01 0.87 22.40
N ARG A 51 -0.89 1.03 21.39
CA ARG A 51 -2.27 0.51 21.44
C ARG A 51 -2.35 -1.02 21.55
N ARG A 52 -1.26 -1.72 21.25
CA ARG A 52 -1.11 -3.18 21.40
C ARG A 52 -0.30 -3.56 22.65
N GLY A 53 -0.02 -2.61 23.55
CA GLY A 53 0.77 -2.81 24.75
C GLY A 53 2.27 -3.06 24.49
N GLN A 54 2.77 -2.66 23.32
CA GLN A 54 4.16 -2.85 22.92
C GLN A 54 4.90 -1.50 22.83
N ASP A 55 6.22 -1.52 23.00
CA ASP A 55 7.09 -0.35 22.86
C ASP A 55 8.14 -0.59 21.79
N VAL A 56 8.10 0.24 20.74
CA VAL A 56 9.07 0.24 19.64
C VAL A 56 10.48 0.47 20.18
N SER A 57 10.67 1.32 21.18
CA SER A 57 11.99 1.70 21.70
C SER A 57 12.72 0.56 22.44
N GLN A 58 11.98 -0.46 22.88
CA GLN A 58 12.52 -1.63 23.59
C GLN A 58 12.80 -2.81 22.65
N GLN A 59 12.57 -2.65 21.35
CA GLN A 59 12.81 -3.72 20.38
C GLN A 59 14.31 -3.96 20.16
N SER A 60 14.66 -5.18 19.77
CA SER A 60 16.05 -5.54 19.54
C SER A 60 16.65 -4.73 18.40
N HIS A 61 17.99 -4.68 18.32
CA HIS A 61 18.66 -4.04 17.18
C HIS A 61 18.25 -4.67 15.84
N GLN A 62 18.01 -5.99 15.82
CA GLN A 62 17.58 -6.70 14.61
C GLN A 62 16.16 -6.32 14.19
N ASP A 63 15.24 -6.14 15.14
CA ASP A 63 13.89 -5.68 14.85
C ASP A 63 13.89 -4.22 14.38
N MET A 64 14.73 -3.38 14.99
CA MET A 64 14.88 -1.97 14.59
C MET A 64 15.33 -1.81 13.13
N ARG A 65 16.10 -2.76 12.60
CA ARG A 65 16.51 -2.80 11.18
C ARG A 65 15.35 -3.02 10.20
N SER A 66 14.18 -3.43 10.69
CA SER A 66 12.92 -3.44 9.93
C SER A 66 11.97 -2.30 10.35
N LEU A 67 11.95 -1.92 11.63
CA LEU A 67 11.02 -0.90 12.14
C LEU A 67 11.28 0.50 11.60
N VAL A 68 12.54 0.84 11.28
CA VAL A 68 12.83 2.11 10.58
C VAL A 68 12.23 2.16 9.18
N CYS A 69 12.01 1.02 8.53
CA CYS A 69 11.28 0.93 7.27
C CYS A 69 9.76 0.99 7.50
N ALA A 70 9.28 0.28 8.54
CA ALA A 70 7.87 0.16 8.90
C ALA A 70 7.18 1.48 9.27
N GLN A 71 7.93 2.56 9.53
CA GLN A 71 7.35 3.88 9.74
C GLN A 71 6.67 4.47 8.49
N CYS A 72 6.99 3.93 7.31
CA CYS A 72 6.43 4.33 6.02
C CYS A 72 5.84 3.14 5.24
N HIS A 73 6.54 2.00 5.26
CA HIS A 73 6.21 0.80 4.50
C HIS A 73 5.21 -0.09 5.24
N THR A 74 3.98 0.44 5.40
CA THR A 74 2.91 -0.17 6.19
C THR A 74 1.54 0.30 5.68
N GLU A 75 0.50 -0.48 5.96
CA GLU A 75 -0.90 -0.08 5.78
C GLU A 75 -1.26 1.09 6.68
N TYR A 76 -2.01 2.06 6.15
CA TYR A 76 -2.44 3.22 6.91
C TYR A 76 -3.74 3.83 6.37
N TYR A 77 -4.40 4.60 7.23
CA TYR A 77 -5.53 5.44 6.85
C TYR A 77 -5.47 6.80 7.55
N PHE A 78 -6.41 7.68 7.20
CA PHE A 78 -6.55 9.00 7.80
C PHE A 78 -7.77 9.06 8.73
N LYS A 79 -7.49 9.06 10.04
CA LYS A 79 -8.51 9.03 11.09
C LYS A 79 -9.13 10.40 11.33
N GLY A 80 -10.47 10.43 11.35
CA GLY A 80 -11.28 11.59 11.70
C GLY A 80 -11.13 12.79 10.76
N ASP A 81 -11.77 13.90 11.13
CA ASP A 81 -11.79 15.12 10.31
C ASP A 81 -10.41 15.76 10.17
N GLY A 82 -9.54 15.58 11.18
CA GLY A 82 -8.14 16.04 11.15
C GLY A 82 -7.21 15.20 10.27
N LYS A 83 -7.73 14.14 9.63
CA LYS A 83 -6.98 13.24 8.73
C LYS A 83 -5.67 12.72 9.34
N TYR A 84 -5.73 12.33 10.61
CA TYR A 84 -4.55 11.90 11.36
C TYR A 84 -4.03 10.54 10.85
N LEU A 85 -2.78 10.48 10.42
CA LEU A 85 -2.15 9.25 9.93
C LEU A 85 -2.18 8.18 11.02
N THR A 86 -2.84 7.06 10.74
CA THR A 86 -3.04 5.98 11.72
C THR A 86 -2.77 4.63 11.06
N PHE A 87 -2.03 3.74 11.74
CA PHE A 87 -1.86 2.36 11.31
C PHE A 87 -2.92 1.46 11.97
N PRO A 88 -3.71 0.67 11.22
CA PRO A 88 -4.87 -0.05 11.72
C PRO A 88 -4.52 -1.42 12.36
N HIS A 89 -3.49 -1.46 13.20
CA HIS A 89 -2.91 -2.74 13.69
C HIS A 89 -3.50 -3.26 15.01
N ASP A 90 -4.50 -2.56 15.55
CA ASP A 90 -5.03 -2.80 16.90
C ASP A 90 -5.51 -4.24 17.10
N LYS A 91 -6.11 -4.85 16.07
CA LYS A 91 -6.58 -6.25 16.10
C LYS A 91 -5.52 -7.27 15.66
N GLY A 92 -4.41 -6.80 15.13
CA GLY A 92 -3.42 -7.65 14.50
C GLY A 92 -3.01 -7.08 13.15
N PHE A 93 -2.62 -7.98 12.28
CA PHE A 93 -1.62 -7.70 11.27
C PHE A 93 -1.89 -8.44 9.96
N THR A 94 -2.84 -9.37 9.99
CA THR A 94 -3.35 -10.07 8.82
C THR A 94 -4.36 -9.18 8.09
N VAL A 95 -4.65 -9.51 6.84
CA VAL A 95 -5.68 -8.80 6.05
C VAL A 95 -7.05 -8.90 6.72
N GLU A 96 -7.34 -10.00 7.41
CA GLU A 96 -8.58 -10.21 8.16
C GLU A 96 -8.65 -9.40 9.45
N ASP A 97 -7.55 -9.28 10.22
CA ASP A 97 -7.53 -8.47 11.45
C ASP A 97 -7.76 -6.99 11.14
N ILE A 98 -7.09 -6.49 10.09
CA ILE A 98 -7.21 -5.10 9.65
C ILE A 98 -8.59 -4.84 9.03
N GLU A 99 -9.16 -5.79 8.28
CA GLU A 99 -10.56 -5.71 7.85
C GLU A 99 -11.51 -5.58 9.05
N ALA A 100 -11.34 -6.46 10.05
CA ALA A 100 -12.16 -6.44 11.25
C ALA A 100 -12.02 -5.13 12.04
N TYR A 101 -10.84 -4.48 11.99
CA TYR A 101 -10.63 -3.17 12.57
C TYR A 101 -11.46 -2.11 11.86
N TYR A 102 -11.39 -2.05 10.53
CA TYR A 102 -12.15 -1.09 9.73
C TYR A 102 -13.67 -1.32 9.80
N ASP A 103 -14.11 -2.57 9.82
CA ASP A 103 -15.53 -2.91 9.88
C ASP A 103 -16.15 -2.58 11.25
N GLU A 104 -15.40 -2.67 12.35
CA GLU A 104 -15.89 -2.26 13.68
C GLU A 104 -16.20 -0.77 13.76
N MET A 105 -15.50 0.05 12.97
CA MET A 105 -15.70 1.50 12.91
C MET A 105 -16.53 1.96 11.71
N ASP A 106 -17.14 1.02 10.95
CA ASP A 106 -17.88 1.30 9.73
C ASP A 106 -17.11 2.22 8.75
N TYR A 107 -15.80 2.01 8.62
CA TYR A 107 -14.92 2.89 7.87
C TYR A 107 -14.93 2.58 6.37
N SER A 108 -14.83 3.63 5.56
CA SER A 108 -14.53 3.52 4.13
C SER A 108 -13.68 4.70 3.68
N ASP A 109 -12.70 4.44 2.82
CA ASP A 109 -11.90 5.50 2.20
C ASP A 109 -12.70 6.27 1.16
N TYR A 110 -13.53 5.56 0.39
CA TYR A 110 -14.41 6.16 -0.61
C TYR A 110 -15.56 5.23 -1.01
N THR A 111 -16.62 5.82 -1.55
CA THR A 111 -17.69 5.09 -2.23
C THR A 111 -17.33 4.90 -3.69
N HIS A 112 -17.28 3.65 -4.17
CA HIS A 112 -16.94 3.35 -5.55
C HIS A 112 -17.99 3.90 -6.52
N LYS A 113 -17.59 4.70 -7.52
CA LYS A 113 -18.54 5.42 -8.41
C LYS A 113 -19.49 4.52 -9.21
N LEU A 114 -19.02 3.35 -9.67
CA LEU A 114 -19.83 2.40 -10.44
C LEU A 114 -20.76 1.58 -9.53
N SER A 115 -20.16 0.73 -8.69
CA SER A 115 -20.90 -0.20 -7.82
C SER A 115 -21.58 0.43 -6.61
N ARG A 116 -21.19 1.63 -6.19
CA ARG A 116 -21.58 2.26 -4.91
C ARG A 116 -21.12 1.50 -3.66
N ALA A 117 -20.21 0.55 -3.80
CA ALA A 117 -19.65 -0.16 -2.65
C ALA A 117 -18.79 0.77 -1.76
N PRO A 118 -18.85 0.66 -0.42
CA PRO A 118 -17.94 1.36 0.49
C PRO A 118 -16.58 0.66 0.50
N ILE A 119 -15.55 1.29 -0.05
CA ILE A 119 -14.24 0.66 -0.31
C ILE A 119 -13.24 0.96 0.79
N LEU A 120 -12.41 -0.04 1.11
CA LEU A 120 -11.13 0.11 1.80
C LEU A 120 -10.01 0.15 0.76
N LYS A 121 -9.12 1.14 0.88
CA LYS A 121 -7.89 1.23 0.10
C LYS A 121 -6.75 0.69 0.95
N ALA A 122 -5.95 -0.22 0.38
CA ALA A 122 -4.70 -0.66 1.02
C ALA A 122 -3.50 0.14 0.49
N GLN A 123 -2.50 0.40 1.31
CA GLN A 123 -1.29 1.13 0.97
C GLN A 123 -0.08 0.34 1.44
N HIS A 124 0.71 -0.15 0.48
CA HIS A 124 2.03 -0.76 0.67
C HIS A 124 2.26 -1.46 2.03
N PRO A 125 1.49 -2.53 2.35
CA PRO A 125 1.61 -3.28 3.60
C PRO A 125 2.86 -4.18 3.63
N ASP A 126 4.02 -3.61 3.31
CA ASP A 126 5.28 -4.36 3.18
C ASP A 126 5.71 -4.95 4.52
N TYR A 127 5.68 -4.17 5.60
CA TYR A 127 6.02 -4.65 6.94
C TYR A 127 5.05 -5.76 7.36
N GLU A 128 3.77 -5.63 7.01
CA GLU A 128 2.77 -6.61 7.38
C GLU A 128 2.94 -7.93 6.68
N LEU A 129 3.07 -7.89 5.36
CA LEU A 129 3.28 -9.08 4.54
C LEU A 129 4.65 -9.70 4.83
N TRP A 130 5.71 -8.93 5.01
CA TRP A 130 7.03 -9.46 5.38
C TRP A 130 7.00 -10.30 6.65
N ARG A 131 6.27 -9.89 7.71
CA ARG A 131 6.13 -10.67 8.95
C ARG A 131 5.47 -12.04 8.72
N MET A 132 4.61 -12.15 7.73
CA MET A 132 3.91 -13.39 7.37
C MET A 132 4.77 -14.29 6.46
N GLY A 133 5.87 -13.77 5.93
CA GLY A 133 6.82 -14.47 5.09
C GLY A 133 7.89 -15.24 5.86
N ILE A 134 8.45 -16.27 5.24
CA ILE A 134 9.47 -17.11 5.90
C ILE A 134 10.71 -16.31 6.32
N HIS A 135 11.13 -15.31 5.56
CA HIS A 135 12.27 -14.47 5.93
C HIS A 135 11.97 -13.66 7.20
N GLY A 136 10.81 -13.02 7.29
CA GLY A 136 10.40 -12.29 8.50
C GLY A 136 10.21 -13.22 9.70
N GLN A 137 9.61 -14.39 9.51
CA GLN A 137 9.46 -15.42 10.55
C GLN A 137 10.81 -15.94 11.09
N ARG A 138 11.88 -15.88 10.29
CA ARG A 138 13.25 -16.26 10.69
C ARG A 138 14.10 -15.08 11.17
N GLY A 139 13.51 -13.90 11.29
CA GLY A 139 14.20 -12.70 11.80
C GLY A 139 15.14 -12.04 10.78
N VAL A 140 15.02 -12.34 9.49
CA VAL A 140 15.77 -11.64 8.43
C VAL A 140 15.14 -10.27 8.21
N SER A 141 15.87 -9.21 8.56
CA SER A 141 15.39 -7.83 8.54
C SER A 141 15.32 -7.24 7.13
N CYS A 142 14.54 -6.17 6.96
CA CYS A 142 14.50 -5.40 5.71
C CYS A 142 15.93 -5.00 5.26
N ALA A 143 16.74 -4.53 6.21
CA ALA A 143 18.11 -4.09 5.96
C ALA A 143 19.06 -5.23 5.55
N ASP A 144 18.80 -6.49 5.86
CA ASP A 144 19.65 -7.61 5.42
C ASP A 144 19.63 -7.78 3.89
N CYS A 145 18.49 -7.48 3.26
CA CYS A 145 18.34 -7.56 1.81
C CYS A 145 18.52 -6.21 1.11
N HIS A 146 18.00 -5.13 1.68
CA HIS A 146 17.93 -3.82 1.00
C HIS A 146 19.07 -2.87 1.38
N MET A 147 19.78 -3.14 2.47
CA MET A 147 20.91 -2.34 2.95
C MET A 147 22.07 -3.24 3.36
N PRO A 148 22.57 -4.10 2.43
CA PRO A 148 23.57 -5.09 2.76
C PRO A 148 24.83 -4.45 3.30
N TYR A 149 25.56 -5.20 4.11
CA TYR A 149 26.87 -4.74 4.57
C TYR A 149 27.88 -4.83 3.43
N VAL A 150 28.69 -3.77 3.29
CA VAL A 150 29.85 -3.71 2.41
C VAL A 150 31.09 -3.61 3.28
N SER A 151 32.12 -4.38 2.91
CA SER A 151 33.43 -4.33 3.56
C SER A 151 34.43 -3.72 2.59
N GLU A 152 35.03 -2.59 2.98
CA GLU A 152 36.02 -1.86 2.19
C GLU A 152 37.12 -1.36 3.11
N GLY A 153 38.39 -1.64 2.80
CA GLY A 153 39.52 -1.21 3.62
C GLY A 153 39.48 -1.67 5.09
N GLY A 154 38.84 -2.81 5.37
CA GLY A 154 38.68 -3.34 6.74
C GLY A 154 37.55 -2.69 7.56
N VAL A 155 36.80 -1.76 6.96
CA VAL A 155 35.63 -1.13 7.58
C VAL A 155 34.36 -1.73 6.99
N LYS A 156 33.42 -2.10 7.88
CA LYS A 156 32.10 -2.59 7.52
C LYS A 156 31.09 -1.46 7.64
N TYR A 157 30.37 -1.14 6.56
CA TYR A 157 29.29 -0.16 6.57
C TYR A 157 28.05 -0.71 5.87
N SER A 158 26.88 -0.13 6.15
CA SER A 158 25.63 -0.47 5.48
C SER A 158 25.50 0.34 4.20
N ASP A 159 25.19 -0.34 3.10
CA ASP A 159 24.86 0.32 1.84
C ASP A 159 23.52 1.05 1.97
N HIS A 160 23.53 2.38 1.80
CA HIS A 160 22.33 3.21 1.86
C HIS A 160 21.70 3.45 0.49
N GLN A 161 22.26 2.87 -0.58
CA GLN A 161 21.63 2.86 -1.89
C GLN A 161 20.57 1.76 -1.92
N ILE A 162 19.39 2.07 -1.36
CA ILE A 162 18.25 1.15 -1.28
C ILE A 162 17.72 0.90 -2.70
N VAL A 163 18.01 -0.29 -3.22
CA VAL A 163 17.59 -0.76 -4.55
C VAL A 163 17.04 -2.18 -4.45
N SER A 164 16.66 -2.77 -5.59
CA SER A 164 16.33 -4.19 -5.65
C SER A 164 17.51 -5.04 -5.15
N PRO A 165 17.30 -5.96 -4.19
CA PRO A 165 18.35 -6.88 -3.73
C PRO A 165 18.93 -7.74 -4.86
N LEU A 166 18.15 -7.97 -5.93
CA LEU A 166 18.59 -8.69 -7.12
C LEU A 166 19.73 -8.01 -7.89
N ALA A 167 20.00 -6.73 -7.61
CA ALA A 167 21.16 -6.02 -8.16
C ALA A 167 22.48 -6.36 -7.46
N LYS A 168 22.42 -6.92 -6.23
CA LYS A 168 23.57 -7.20 -5.36
C LYS A 168 23.42 -8.58 -4.70
N ILE A 169 23.11 -9.62 -5.50
CA ILE A 169 22.77 -10.97 -4.99
C ILE A 169 23.90 -11.59 -4.16
N ASP A 170 25.15 -11.34 -4.54
CA ASP A 170 26.37 -11.76 -3.85
C ASP A 170 26.45 -11.21 -2.41
N LYS A 171 25.95 -9.99 -2.20
CA LYS A 171 25.96 -9.30 -0.90
C LYS A 171 24.65 -9.40 -0.13
N THR A 172 23.60 -9.94 -0.75
CA THR A 172 22.26 -10.04 -0.16
C THR A 172 21.90 -11.51 0.03
N CYS A 173 21.39 -12.19 -1.00
CA CYS A 173 20.91 -13.56 -0.91
C CYS A 173 22.03 -14.56 -0.60
N GLN A 174 23.19 -14.44 -1.26
CA GLN A 174 24.29 -15.42 -1.12
C GLN A 174 25.06 -15.31 0.20
N THR A 175 24.66 -14.39 1.08
CA THR A 175 25.11 -14.39 2.48
C THR A 175 24.48 -15.53 3.29
N CYS A 176 23.34 -16.07 2.83
CA CYS A 176 22.62 -17.17 3.47
C CYS A 176 22.36 -18.37 2.54
N HIS A 177 22.31 -18.14 1.23
CA HIS A 177 21.98 -19.13 0.21
C HIS A 177 23.23 -19.61 -0.54
N ARG A 178 23.26 -20.89 -0.93
CA ARG A 178 24.41 -21.50 -1.62
C ARG A 178 24.21 -21.64 -3.13
N GLU A 179 22.99 -21.41 -3.60
CA GLU A 179 22.61 -21.41 -4.99
C GLU A 179 23.31 -20.27 -5.75
N ASP A 180 23.50 -20.45 -7.06
CA ASP A 180 24.05 -19.41 -7.91
C ASP A 180 23.06 -18.23 -8.06
N ALA A 181 23.60 -17.08 -8.46
CA ALA A 181 22.83 -15.85 -8.50
C ALA A 181 21.68 -15.88 -9.52
N GLU A 182 21.80 -16.62 -10.62
CA GLU A 182 20.74 -16.73 -11.62
C GLU A 182 19.61 -17.62 -11.13
N THR A 183 19.91 -18.75 -10.47
CA THR A 183 18.91 -19.59 -9.81
C THR A 183 18.09 -18.79 -8.80
N LEU A 184 18.74 -18.00 -7.94
CA LEU A 184 18.06 -17.16 -6.94
C LEU A 184 17.19 -16.08 -7.61
N ARG A 185 17.67 -15.46 -8.67
CA ARG A 185 16.91 -14.47 -9.45
C ARG A 185 15.67 -15.09 -10.09
N GLN A 186 15.82 -16.24 -10.74
CA GLN A 186 14.69 -16.93 -11.37
C GLN A 186 13.67 -17.42 -10.36
N ASN A 187 14.12 -17.83 -9.16
CA ASN A 187 13.21 -18.11 -8.07
C ASN A 187 12.32 -16.90 -7.77
N VAL A 188 12.88 -15.71 -7.58
CA VAL A 188 12.09 -14.49 -7.34
C VAL A 188 11.08 -14.23 -8.47
N TYR A 189 11.53 -14.27 -9.73
CA TYR A 189 10.66 -14.03 -10.87
C TYR A 189 9.56 -15.07 -11.03
N GLU A 190 9.81 -16.32 -10.68
CA GLU A 190 8.80 -17.37 -10.69
C GLU A 190 7.67 -17.08 -9.69
N ARG A 191 8.00 -16.74 -8.44
CA ARG A 191 6.97 -16.39 -7.43
C ARG A 191 6.17 -15.16 -7.86
N GLN A 192 6.84 -14.16 -8.44
CA GLN A 192 6.17 -12.99 -9.02
C GLN A 192 5.21 -13.37 -10.14
N ARG A 193 5.60 -14.25 -11.07
CA ARG A 193 4.73 -14.73 -12.16
C ARG A 193 3.52 -15.49 -11.61
N MET A 194 3.70 -16.35 -10.62
CA MET A 194 2.60 -17.10 -9.99
C MET A 194 1.59 -16.18 -9.31
N ALA A 195 2.05 -15.20 -8.53
CA ALA A 195 1.17 -14.21 -7.91
C ALA A 195 0.44 -13.35 -8.96
N ASN A 196 1.15 -12.94 -10.03
CA ASN A 196 0.57 -12.15 -11.11
C ASN A 196 -0.52 -12.91 -11.89
N ASP A 197 -0.42 -14.22 -12.08
CA ASP A 197 -1.49 -15.00 -12.73
C ASP A 197 -2.80 -14.90 -11.96
N VAL A 198 -2.76 -15.11 -10.63
CA VAL A 198 -3.97 -15.01 -9.79
C VAL A 198 -4.47 -13.56 -9.74
N ARG A 199 -3.57 -12.58 -9.54
CA ARG A 199 -3.88 -11.15 -9.57
C ARG A 199 -4.65 -10.76 -10.83
N ASN A 200 -4.14 -11.14 -12.01
CA ASN A 200 -4.75 -10.78 -13.29
C ASN A 200 -6.17 -11.35 -13.44
N ARG A 201 -6.46 -12.51 -12.83
CA ARG A 201 -7.82 -13.08 -12.81
C ARG A 201 -8.72 -12.29 -11.87
N VAL A 202 -8.24 -11.98 -10.68
CA VAL A 202 -8.99 -11.16 -9.71
C VAL A 202 -9.34 -9.80 -10.30
N GLU A 203 -8.39 -9.08 -10.91
CA GLU A 203 -8.65 -7.76 -11.49
C GLU A 203 -9.74 -7.80 -12.58
N LYS A 204 -9.75 -8.84 -13.42
CA LYS A 204 -10.80 -9.05 -14.43
C LYS A 204 -12.16 -9.29 -13.78
N GLU A 205 -12.25 -10.19 -12.81
CA GLU A 205 -13.51 -10.56 -12.17
C GLU A 205 -14.07 -9.42 -11.28
N LEU A 206 -13.19 -8.71 -10.58
CA LEU A 206 -13.57 -7.57 -9.75
C LEU A 206 -14.02 -6.36 -10.60
N ALA A 207 -13.35 -6.09 -11.73
CA ALA A 207 -13.80 -5.07 -12.68
C ALA A 207 -15.21 -5.39 -13.22
N LYS A 208 -15.45 -6.65 -13.62
CA LYS A 208 -16.78 -7.11 -14.03
C LYS A 208 -17.81 -6.91 -12.91
N ALA A 209 -17.49 -7.30 -11.67
CA ALA A 209 -18.41 -7.14 -10.54
C ALA A 209 -18.81 -5.66 -10.33
N HIS A 210 -17.89 -4.71 -10.50
CA HIS A 210 -18.23 -3.29 -10.41
C HIS A 210 -19.13 -2.80 -11.55
N ILE A 211 -18.90 -3.27 -12.77
CA ILE A 211 -19.68 -2.92 -13.96
C ILE A 211 -21.08 -3.53 -13.89
N GLU A 212 -21.18 -4.80 -13.50
CA GLU A 212 -22.43 -5.52 -13.27
C GLU A 212 -23.25 -4.87 -12.16
N ALA A 213 -22.60 -4.45 -11.05
CA ALA A 213 -23.28 -3.73 -9.99
C ALA A 213 -23.86 -2.39 -10.50
N LYS A 214 -23.11 -1.65 -11.35
CA LYS A 214 -23.65 -0.45 -12.00
C LYS A 214 -24.88 -0.78 -12.85
N TYR A 215 -24.81 -1.84 -13.65
CA TYR A 215 -25.93 -2.27 -14.48
C TYR A 215 -27.17 -2.64 -13.66
N ALA A 216 -26.98 -3.30 -12.50
CA ALA A 216 -28.07 -3.57 -11.57
C ALA A 216 -28.71 -2.30 -11.02
N TRP A 217 -27.91 -1.28 -10.66
CA TRP A 217 -28.45 0.03 -10.27
C TRP A 217 -29.24 0.70 -11.38
N ASP A 218 -28.72 0.68 -12.61
CA ASP A 218 -29.40 1.25 -13.78
C ASP A 218 -30.71 0.49 -14.10
N SER A 219 -30.81 -0.78 -13.68
CA SER A 219 -31.99 -1.64 -13.85
C SER A 219 -33.00 -1.53 -12.69
N GLY A 220 -32.79 -0.63 -11.72
CA GLY A 220 -33.73 -0.39 -10.63
C GLY A 220 -33.49 -1.18 -9.34
N ALA A 221 -32.32 -1.82 -9.18
CA ALA A 221 -31.96 -2.47 -7.93
C ALA A 221 -31.97 -1.51 -6.73
N THR A 222 -32.36 -2.03 -5.57
CA THR A 222 -32.41 -1.29 -4.31
C THR A 222 -31.17 -1.54 -3.45
N GLU A 223 -30.92 -0.67 -2.47
CA GLU A 223 -29.82 -0.85 -1.51
C GLU A 223 -29.91 -2.17 -0.73
N ALA A 224 -31.11 -2.56 -0.33
CA ALA A 224 -31.36 -3.82 0.38
C ALA A 224 -31.00 -5.05 -0.48
N GLU A 225 -31.33 -5.01 -1.77
CA GLU A 225 -31.01 -6.11 -2.71
C GLU A 225 -29.50 -6.20 -2.98
N MET A 226 -28.82 -5.06 -3.07
CA MET A 226 -27.40 -4.99 -3.40
C MET A 226 -26.47 -5.22 -2.22
N LYS A 227 -26.96 -5.14 -0.96
CA LYS A 227 -26.15 -5.22 0.26
C LYS A 227 -25.12 -6.36 0.25
N SER A 228 -25.55 -7.58 -0.07
CA SER A 228 -24.65 -8.75 -0.13
C SER A 228 -23.58 -8.62 -1.21
N ALA A 229 -23.95 -8.12 -2.39
CA ALA A 229 -23.01 -7.91 -3.49
C ALA A 229 -21.96 -6.85 -3.15
N LEU A 230 -22.39 -5.72 -2.54
CA LEU A 230 -21.48 -4.65 -2.16
C LEU A 230 -20.49 -5.08 -1.07
N GLN A 231 -20.94 -5.91 -0.11
CA GLN A 231 -20.07 -6.49 0.91
C GLN A 231 -19.03 -7.43 0.28
N SER A 232 -19.42 -8.31 -0.64
CA SER A 232 -18.47 -9.17 -1.36
C SER A 232 -17.50 -8.37 -2.24
N ILE A 233 -17.96 -7.29 -2.89
CA ILE A 233 -17.08 -6.36 -3.63
C ILE A 233 -16.04 -5.73 -2.70
N ARG A 234 -16.48 -5.16 -1.56
CA ARG A 234 -15.59 -4.55 -0.57
C ARG A 234 -14.53 -5.54 -0.10
N LYS A 235 -14.95 -6.76 0.29
CA LYS A 235 -14.06 -7.84 0.75
C LYS A 235 -13.08 -8.31 -0.31
N SER A 236 -13.55 -8.48 -1.54
CA SER A 236 -12.71 -8.86 -2.67
C SER A 236 -11.66 -7.79 -2.95
N GLN A 237 -12.08 -6.53 -3.07
CA GLN A 237 -11.17 -5.42 -3.37
C GLN A 237 -10.17 -5.18 -2.25
N TRP A 238 -10.59 -5.23 -0.98
CA TRP A 238 -9.68 -5.09 0.16
C TRP A 238 -8.55 -6.12 0.12
N ARG A 239 -8.89 -7.39 -0.09
CA ARG A 239 -7.90 -8.49 -0.17
C ARG A 239 -7.00 -8.35 -1.39
N TRP A 240 -7.58 -8.07 -2.54
CA TRP A 240 -6.80 -7.81 -3.76
C TRP A 240 -5.79 -6.69 -3.52
N ASP A 241 -6.25 -5.54 -3.04
CA ASP A 241 -5.44 -4.35 -2.86
C ASP A 241 -4.36 -4.59 -1.81
N PHE A 242 -4.68 -5.21 -0.67
CA PHE A 242 -3.70 -5.57 0.36
C PHE A 242 -2.59 -6.47 -0.20
N ALA A 243 -2.94 -7.43 -1.06
CA ALA A 243 -1.96 -8.33 -1.68
C ALA A 243 -1.08 -7.65 -2.75
N VAL A 244 -1.58 -6.64 -3.47
CA VAL A 244 -0.87 -6.02 -4.60
C VAL A 244 -0.24 -4.66 -4.30
N ALA A 245 -0.68 -3.98 -3.24
CA ALA A 245 -0.21 -2.64 -2.88
C ALA A 245 1.26 -2.67 -2.40
N SER A 246 1.75 -3.82 -1.92
CA SER A 246 3.17 -4.07 -1.70
C SER A 246 3.78 -4.75 -2.93
N HIS A 247 4.61 -4.02 -3.67
CA HIS A 247 5.24 -4.53 -4.89
C HIS A 247 6.23 -5.68 -4.63
N GLY A 248 6.81 -5.75 -3.42
CA GLY A 248 7.72 -6.81 -3.00
C GLY A 248 7.02 -8.03 -2.38
N ALA A 249 5.72 -7.94 -2.08
CA ALA A 249 5.00 -8.95 -1.29
C ALA A 249 5.05 -10.37 -1.88
N SER A 250 5.00 -10.49 -3.20
CA SER A 250 5.10 -11.78 -3.89
C SER A 250 6.43 -12.50 -3.66
N PHE A 251 7.47 -11.80 -3.22
CA PHE A 251 8.71 -12.41 -2.71
C PHE A 251 8.76 -12.45 -1.18
N HIS A 252 8.31 -11.39 -0.50
CA HIS A 252 8.36 -11.32 0.95
C HIS A 252 7.52 -12.43 1.59
N ALA A 253 6.29 -12.66 1.10
CA ALA A 253 5.36 -13.66 1.60
C ALA A 253 4.51 -14.29 0.47
N PRO A 254 5.12 -15.03 -0.48
CA PRO A 254 4.45 -15.57 -1.66
C PRO A 254 3.20 -16.40 -1.35
N GLN A 255 3.28 -17.26 -0.33
CA GLN A 255 2.17 -18.13 0.07
C GLN A 255 0.99 -17.32 0.62
N GLU A 256 1.26 -16.32 1.46
CA GLU A 256 0.24 -15.47 2.03
C GLU A 256 -0.42 -14.60 0.96
N VAL A 257 0.37 -13.98 0.09
CA VAL A 257 -0.16 -13.21 -1.06
C VAL A 257 -1.06 -14.08 -1.94
N THR A 258 -0.66 -15.31 -2.22
CA THR A 258 -1.45 -16.24 -3.04
C THR A 258 -2.75 -16.64 -2.34
N ARG A 259 -2.72 -16.88 -1.02
CA ARG A 259 -3.91 -17.16 -0.19
C ARG A 259 -4.90 -16.00 -0.23
N ILE A 260 -4.42 -14.77 -0.01
CA ILE A 260 -5.23 -13.55 -0.01
C ILE A 260 -5.86 -13.31 -1.40
N LEU A 261 -5.08 -13.46 -2.48
CA LEU A 261 -5.61 -13.35 -3.85
C LEU A 261 -6.65 -14.44 -4.16
N GLY A 262 -6.46 -15.66 -3.67
CA GLY A 262 -7.44 -16.73 -3.78
C GLY A 262 -8.77 -16.40 -3.10
N GLN A 263 -8.74 -15.87 -1.87
CA GLN A 263 -9.94 -15.37 -1.20
C GLN A 263 -10.58 -14.21 -1.97
N SER A 264 -9.77 -13.27 -2.47
CA SER A 264 -10.27 -12.14 -3.25
C SER A 264 -11.03 -12.60 -4.50
N LEU A 265 -10.52 -13.61 -5.21
CA LEU A 265 -11.19 -14.22 -6.36
C LEU A 265 -12.53 -14.84 -5.96
N GLY A 266 -12.58 -15.57 -4.85
CA GLY A 266 -13.81 -16.15 -4.31
C GLY A 266 -14.87 -15.08 -4.04
N TYR A 267 -14.50 -14.00 -3.34
CA TYR A 267 -15.42 -12.89 -3.07
C TYR A 267 -15.86 -12.14 -4.33
N ALA A 268 -14.99 -12.01 -5.34
CA ALA A 268 -15.39 -11.43 -6.63
C ALA A 268 -16.49 -12.29 -7.28
N GLN A 269 -16.33 -13.61 -7.28
CA GLN A 269 -17.33 -14.53 -7.83
C GLN A 269 -18.64 -14.52 -7.04
N GLU A 270 -18.57 -14.48 -5.70
CA GLU A 270 -19.75 -14.32 -4.84
C GLU A 270 -20.51 -13.02 -5.15
N ALA A 271 -19.79 -11.91 -5.34
CA ALA A 271 -20.39 -10.64 -5.73
C ALA A 271 -21.10 -10.76 -7.08
N ARG A 272 -20.44 -11.28 -8.11
CA ARG A 272 -21.03 -11.46 -9.45
C ARG A 272 -22.27 -12.34 -9.41
N LEU A 273 -22.24 -13.44 -8.65
CA LEU A 273 -23.39 -14.32 -8.46
C LEU A 273 -24.55 -13.62 -7.75
N ALA A 274 -24.27 -12.84 -6.71
CA ALA A 274 -25.28 -12.06 -6.01
C ALA A 274 -25.92 -11.01 -6.93
N ILE A 275 -25.12 -10.31 -7.74
CA ILE A 275 -25.59 -9.33 -8.72
C ILE A 275 -26.46 -9.99 -9.78
N ALA A 276 -26.04 -11.13 -10.32
CA ALA A 276 -26.83 -11.87 -11.32
C ALA A 276 -28.22 -12.28 -10.77
N LYS A 277 -28.31 -12.67 -9.50
CA LYS A 277 -29.61 -12.96 -8.85
C LYS A 277 -30.48 -11.71 -8.70
N VAL A 278 -29.88 -10.56 -8.41
CA VAL A 278 -30.61 -9.27 -8.38
C VAL A 278 -31.11 -8.94 -9.78
N LEU A 279 -30.25 -8.98 -10.79
CA LEU A 279 -30.62 -8.72 -12.18
C LEU A 279 -31.74 -9.63 -12.68
N ALA A 280 -31.72 -10.92 -12.33
CA ALA A 280 -32.78 -11.86 -12.68
C ALA A 280 -34.14 -11.48 -12.07
N ARG A 281 -34.17 -10.96 -10.83
CA ARG A 281 -35.40 -10.44 -10.20
C ARG A 281 -35.93 -9.18 -10.91
N HIS A 282 -35.01 -8.40 -11.49
CA HIS A 282 -35.31 -7.24 -12.32
C HIS A 282 -35.49 -7.61 -13.81
N GLY A 283 -35.68 -8.89 -14.14
CA GLY A 283 -36.04 -9.36 -15.48
C GLY A 283 -34.87 -9.52 -16.46
N PHE A 284 -33.61 -9.43 -16.01
CA PHE A 284 -32.42 -9.60 -16.85
C PHE A 284 -31.70 -10.93 -16.56
N SER A 285 -31.52 -11.76 -17.59
CA SER A 285 -30.91 -13.10 -17.49
C SER A 285 -29.71 -13.33 -18.42
N GLY A 286 -29.27 -12.29 -19.14
CA GLY A 286 -28.14 -12.36 -20.07
C GLY A 286 -26.81 -12.00 -19.41
N ASP A 287 -25.77 -11.89 -20.25
CA ASP A 287 -24.49 -11.33 -19.84
C ASP A 287 -24.53 -9.80 -19.87
N VAL A 288 -24.09 -9.15 -18.78
CA VAL A 288 -24.01 -7.69 -18.73
C VAL A 288 -23.03 -7.20 -19.81
N PRO A 289 -23.42 -6.23 -20.67
CA PRO A 289 -22.53 -5.67 -21.67
C PRO A 289 -21.30 -5.02 -21.03
N MET A 290 -20.11 -5.53 -21.34
CA MET A 290 -18.86 -4.99 -20.82
C MET A 290 -18.35 -3.85 -21.70
N PRO A 291 -18.00 -2.69 -21.13
CA PRO A 291 -17.33 -1.62 -21.86
C PRO A 291 -15.94 -2.05 -22.31
N ASP A 292 -15.45 -1.43 -23.38
CA ASP A 292 -14.05 -1.57 -23.75
C ASP A 292 -13.16 -0.78 -22.78
N ILE A 293 -12.43 -1.50 -21.94
CA ILE A 293 -11.44 -0.97 -20.99
C ILE A 293 -10.03 -1.47 -21.29
N SER A 294 -9.74 -1.82 -22.55
CA SER A 294 -8.46 -2.39 -23.00
C SER A 294 -7.26 -1.45 -22.84
N THR A 295 -7.49 -0.14 -22.71
CA THR A 295 -6.44 0.84 -22.43
C THR A 295 -6.84 1.73 -21.27
N LYS A 296 -5.84 2.36 -20.64
CA LYS A 296 -6.04 3.36 -19.58
C LYS A 296 -7.00 4.48 -20.00
N GLU A 297 -6.86 4.98 -21.22
CA GLU A 297 -7.66 6.08 -21.76
C GLU A 297 -9.12 5.68 -21.94
N LYS A 298 -9.38 4.46 -22.42
CA LYS A 298 -10.73 3.93 -22.57
C LYS A 298 -11.38 3.68 -21.20
N ALA A 299 -10.63 3.13 -20.25
CA ALA A 299 -11.09 2.98 -18.88
C ALA A 299 -11.43 4.33 -18.23
N TRP A 300 -10.57 5.34 -18.39
CA TRP A 300 -10.82 6.72 -17.94
C TRP A 300 -12.08 7.33 -18.57
N ALA A 301 -12.25 7.20 -19.89
CA ALA A 301 -13.44 7.67 -20.57
C ALA A 301 -14.72 7.01 -20.02
N TYR A 302 -14.69 5.69 -19.80
CA TYR A 302 -15.83 4.96 -19.23
C TYR A 302 -16.24 5.45 -17.83
N ILE A 303 -15.26 5.76 -16.97
CA ILE A 303 -15.54 6.28 -15.62
C ILE A 303 -15.66 7.81 -15.53
N GLY A 304 -15.66 8.50 -16.67
CA GLY A 304 -15.82 9.96 -16.75
C GLY A 304 -14.61 10.76 -16.21
N VAL A 305 -13.40 10.21 -16.28
CA VAL A 305 -12.16 10.90 -15.89
C VAL A 305 -11.56 11.63 -17.10
N ASP A 306 -11.48 12.95 -17.02
CA ASP A 306 -10.75 13.76 -18.02
C ASP A 306 -9.24 13.73 -17.74
N GLY A 307 -8.59 12.70 -18.28
CA GLY A 307 -7.15 12.50 -18.16
C GLY A 307 -6.31 13.64 -18.72
N LYS A 308 -6.75 14.27 -19.82
CA LYS A 308 -6.00 15.36 -20.47
C LYS A 308 -6.01 16.59 -19.58
N LYS A 309 -7.19 16.94 -19.04
CA LYS A 309 -7.31 18.05 -18.09
C LYS A 309 -6.48 17.82 -16.84
N LEU A 310 -6.56 16.64 -16.21
CA LEU A 310 -5.77 16.34 -15.01
C LEU A 310 -4.26 16.45 -15.24
N GLN A 311 -3.78 15.99 -16.40
CA GLN A 311 -2.37 16.10 -16.77
C GLN A 311 -1.96 17.56 -17.03
N ALA A 312 -2.80 18.33 -17.72
CA ALA A 312 -2.55 19.75 -17.98
C ALA A 312 -2.51 20.57 -16.68
N ASP A 313 -3.51 20.38 -15.81
CA ASP A 313 -3.59 21.06 -14.51
C ASP A 313 -2.36 20.71 -13.65
N LYS A 314 -1.92 19.44 -13.64
CA LYS A 314 -0.70 19.04 -12.92
C LYS A 314 0.56 19.66 -13.53
N ALA A 315 0.67 19.70 -14.86
CA ALA A 315 1.82 20.32 -15.53
C ALA A 315 1.92 21.82 -15.22
N GLU A 316 0.79 22.53 -15.17
CA GLU A 316 0.73 23.94 -14.79
C GLU A 316 1.16 24.14 -13.34
N PHE A 317 0.67 23.31 -12.41
CA PHE A 317 1.09 23.32 -11.02
C PHE A 317 2.62 23.14 -10.87
N MET A 318 3.21 22.20 -11.61
CA MET A 318 4.65 21.95 -11.58
C MET A 318 5.47 23.13 -12.13
N LYS A 319 4.92 23.90 -13.06
CA LYS A 319 5.60 25.08 -13.64
C LYS A 319 5.46 26.33 -12.79
N THR A 320 4.36 26.50 -12.06
CA THR A 320 4.03 27.78 -11.41
C THR A 320 4.09 27.77 -9.90
N VAL A 321 3.81 26.64 -9.26
CA VAL A 321 3.73 26.54 -7.79
C VAL A 321 5.01 25.94 -7.21
N VAL A 322 5.46 24.81 -7.74
CA VAL A 322 6.66 24.11 -7.21
C VAL A 322 7.92 24.97 -7.22
N PRO A 323 8.24 25.75 -8.28
CA PRO A 323 9.42 26.61 -8.27
C PRO A 323 9.36 27.69 -7.19
N LYS A 324 8.16 28.21 -6.88
CA LYS A 324 7.96 29.19 -5.80
C LYS A 324 8.20 28.56 -4.43
N TRP A 325 7.75 27.31 -4.24
CA TRP A 325 8.05 26.56 -3.01
C TRP A 325 9.55 26.34 -2.83
N VAL A 326 10.23 25.90 -3.89
CA VAL A 326 11.69 25.70 -3.87
C VAL A 326 12.43 27.01 -3.58
N GLN A 327 12.06 28.11 -4.25
CA GLN A 327 12.67 29.42 -4.02
C GLN A 327 12.47 29.89 -2.57
N SER A 328 11.25 29.75 -2.03
CA SER A 328 10.94 30.10 -0.65
C SER A 328 11.75 29.27 0.34
N ALA A 329 11.87 27.97 0.11
CA ALA A 329 12.63 27.08 0.97
C ALA A 329 14.14 27.35 0.95
N LYS A 330 14.71 27.67 -0.23
CA LYS A 330 16.10 28.11 -0.36
C LYS A 330 16.35 29.42 0.39
N ALA A 331 15.48 30.41 0.22
CA ALA A 331 15.60 31.70 0.91
C ALA A 331 15.55 31.56 2.45
N GLN A 332 14.86 30.53 2.94
CA GLN A 332 14.75 30.21 4.37
C GLN A 332 15.82 29.22 4.86
N GLY A 333 16.75 28.78 4.00
CA GLY A 333 17.79 27.80 4.36
C GLY A 333 17.26 26.40 4.70
N LYS A 334 16.06 26.04 4.21
CA LYS A 334 15.41 24.76 4.51
C LYS A 334 15.75 23.65 3.51
N LEU A 335 16.06 24.03 2.26
CA LEU A 335 16.46 23.07 1.23
C LEU A 335 17.98 22.86 1.30
N ILE A 336 18.39 21.61 1.51
CA ILE A 336 19.79 21.22 1.44
C ILE A 336 20.13 20.95 -0.02
N GLU A 337 21.08 21.70 -0.58
CA GLU A 337 21.71 21.39 -1.86
C GLU A 337 22.86 20.42 -1.58
N LEU A 338 22.72 19.16 -2.01
CA LEU A 338 23.74 18.11 -1.88
C LEU A 338 24.59 18.00 -3.15
#